data_AF-A0A934FJY2-F1
#
_entry.id   AF-A0A934FJY2-F1
#
_cell.length_a   1.000
_cell.length_b   1.000
_cell.length_c   1.000
_cell.angle_alpha   90.00
_cell.angle_beta   90.00
_cell.angle_gamma   90.00
#
_symmetry.space_group_name_H-M   'P 1'
#
loop_
_entity.id
_entity.type
_entity.pdbx_description
1 polymer ?
#
loop_
_entity_poly.entity_id
_entity_poly.type
_entity_poly.pdbx_seq_one_letter_code
_entity_poly.pdbx_strand_id
1 'polypeptide(L)'
;MGATFTGSTPEEVAAFLADQRHQLKPFRRVVVAPDRTRVVDVNRNEVVFHGVTYGHPLLEAVLRGAGASFDPANFHTPPIGQQTREFGCTARYPWAHDRIL
;
A
#
# COMPACT_ATOMS: atom_id res chain seq x y z
N MET A 1 11.55 11.05 -6.76
CA MET A 1 11.54 10.99 -5.28
C MET A 1 10.20 10.40 -4.88
N GLY A 2 10.19 9.32 -4.10
CA GLY A 2 8.95 8.72 -3.61
C GLY A 2 8.38 9.53 -2.45
N ALA A 3 7.05 9.58 -2.31
CA ALA A 3 6.42 10.26 -1.19
C ALA A 3 6.58 9.43 0.10
N THR A 4 6.79 10.09 1.24
CA THR A 4 6.95 9.44 2.54
C THR A 4 5.78 9.80 3.44
N PHE A 5 5.18 8.81 4.07
CA PHE A 5 4.14 9.01 5.08
C PHE A 5 4.74 9.31 6.45
N THR A 6 4.19 10.31 7.15
CA THR A 6 4.62 10.73 8.50
C THR A 6 3.49 10.72 9.54
N GLY A 7 2.29 10.26 9.18
CA GLY A 7 1.15 10.19 10.10
C GLY A 7 1.18 8.97 11.02
N SER A 8 0.21 8.88 11.91
CA SER A 8 0.13 7.82 12.95
C SER A 8 -1.22 7.10 13.00
N THR A 9 -2.21 7.53 12.21
CA THR A 9 -3.58 6.99 12.28
C THR A 9 -4.00 6.30 10.97
N PRO A 10 -4.94 5.33 11.02
CA PRO A 10 -5.49 4.69 9.82
C PRO A 10 -6.19 5.66 8.86
N GLU A 11 -6.83 6.69 9.41
CA GLU A 11 -7.56 7.72 8.65
C GLU A 11 -6.58 8.59 7.84
N GLU A 12 -5.46 8.98 8.45
CA GLU A 12 -4.38 9.70 7.76
C GLU A 12 -3.75 8.84 6.67
N VAL A 13 -3.59 7.51 6.89
CA VAL A 13 -3.11 6.59 5.85
C VAL A 13 -4.06 6.60 4.65
N ALA A 14 -5.37 6.54 4.90
CA ALA A 14 -6.37 6.57 3.84
C ALA A 14 -6.37 7.90 3.08
N ALA A 15 -6.32 9.03 3.80
CA ALA A 15 -6.27 10.37 3.20
C ALA A 15 -4.99 10.57 2.37
N PHE A 16 -3.84 10.15 2.89
CA PHE A 16 -2.58 10.22 2.19
C PHE A 16 -2.59 9.36 0.92
N LEU A 17 -3.04 8.10 0.99
CA LEU A 17 -3.14 7.26 -0.20
C LEU A 17 -4.17 7.79 -1.20
N ALA A 18 -5.23 8.48 -0.76
CA ALA A 18 -6.19 9.15 -1.65
C ALA A 18 -5.53 10.32 -2.39
N ASP A 19 -4.80 11.19 -1.69
CA ASP A 19 -4.02 12.27 -2.31
C ASP A 19 -3.00 11.70 -3.33
N GLN A 20 -2.27 10.66 -2.93
CA GLN A 20 -1.28 10.02 -3.79
C GLN A 20 -1.89 9.37 -5.03
N ARG A 21 -3.15 8.91 -5.00
CA ARG A 21 -3.86 8.40 -6.19
C ARG A 21 -4.14 9.48 -7.24
N HIS A 22 -4.21 10.75 -6.86
CA HIS A 22 -4.33 11.83 -7.84
C HIS A 22 -3.00 12.10 -8.56
N GLN A 23 -1.88 11.78 -7.92
CA GLN A 23 -0.53 12.03 -8.44
C GLN A 23 0.08 10.80 -9.12
N LEU A 24 -0.30 9.60 -8.69
CA LEU A 24 0.25 8.32 -9.13
C LEU A 24 -0.70 7.57 -10.05
N LYS A 25 -0.13 6.69 -10.88
CA LYS A 25 -0.93 5.73 -11.65
C LYS A 25 -1.51 4.66 -10.70
N PRO A 26 -2.42 3.78 -11.18
CA PRO A 26 -2.99 2.75 -10.33
C PRO A 26 -1.92 1.95 -9.59
N PHE A 27 -2.14 1.74 -8.29
CA PHE A 27 -1.25 0.91 -7.48
C PHE A 27 -1.23 -0.51 -8.03
N ARG A 28 -0.02 -1.06 -8.13
CA ARG A 28 0.23 -2.40 -8.67
C ARG A 28 0.46 -3.41 -7.56
N ARG A 29 1.23 -3.03 -6.55
CA ARG A 29 1.60 -3.92 -5.44
C ARG A 29 1.98 -3.16 -4.19
N VAL A 30 1.86 -3.84 -3.05
CA VAL A 30 2.40 -3.41 -1.77
C VAL A 30 3.51 -4.38 -1.36
N VAL A 31 4.67 -3.86 -0.98
CA VAL A 31 5.83 -4.63 -0.54
C VAL A 31 6.08 -4.31 0.92
N VAL A 32 5.91 -5.29 1.80
CA VAL A 32 6.20 -5.17 3.23
C VAL A 32 7.58 -5.76 3.48
N ALA A 33 8.46 -4.96 4.07
CA ALA A 33 9.81 -5.32 4.48
C ALA A 33 9.92 -5.17 6.01
N PRO A 34 10.99 -5.70 6.65
CA PRO A 34 11.10 -5.70 8.11
C PRO A 34 11.14 -4.28 8.71
N ASP A 35 11.66 -3.31 7.96
CA ASP A 35 11.86 -1.91 8.37
C ASP A 35 10.78 -0.94 7.84
N ARG A 36 10.05 -1.32 6.78
CA ARG A 36 9.14 -0.41 6.07
C ARG A 36 8.15 -1.14 5.18
N THR A 37 7.09 -0.43 4.80
CA THR A 37 6.17 -0.86 3.73
C THR A 37 6.24 0.12 2.56
N ARG A 38 6.19 -0.40 1.33
CA ARG A 38 6.22 0.38 0.09
C ARG A 38 4.99 0.07 -0.74
N VAL A 39 4.27 1.10 -1.18
CA VAL A 39 3.20 0.97 -2.17
C VAL A 39 3.75 1.41 -3.52
N VAL A 40 3.67 0.54 -4.52
CA VAL A 40 4.29 0.75 -5.84
C VAL A 40 3.22 0.80 -6.92
N ASP A 41 3.26 1.81 -7.78
CA ASP A 41 2.38 1.96 -8.93
C ASP A 41 2.86 1.16 -10.17
N VAL A 42 2.05 1.16 -11.23
CA VAL A 42 2.40 0.52 -12.51
C VAL A 42 3.64 1.12 -13.19
N ASN A 43 3.94 2.39 -12.93
CA ASN A 43 5.11 3.10 -13.47
C ASN A 43 6.37 2.95 -12.59
N ARG A 44 6.30 2.15 -11.51
CA ARG A 44 7.36 1.97 -10.50
C ARG A 44 7.63 3.20 -9.64
N ASN A 45 6.73 4.18 -9.63
CA ASN A 45 6.74 5.19 -8.58
C ASN A 45 6.29 4.56 -7.27
N GLU A 46 6.75 5.11 -6.16
CA GLU A 46 6.49 4.52 -4.86
C GLU A 46 6.22 5.51 -3.75
N VAL A 47 5.48 5.00 -2.78
CA VAL A 47 5.16 5.66 -1.53
C VAL A 47 5.70 4.79 -0.40
N VAL A 48 6.42 5.38 0.54
CA VAL A 48 7.11 4.67 1.62
C VAL A 48 6.49 5.00 2.98
N PHE A 49 6.20 3.95 3.73
CA PHE A 49 5.72 3.99 5.11
C PHE A 49 6.83 3.40 6.00
N HIS A 50 7.66 4.28 6.57
CA HIS A 50 8.72 3.86 7.49
C HIS A 50 8.14 3.38 8.82
N GLY A 51 8.69 2.31 9.40
CA GLY A 51 8.22 1.75 10.67
C GLY A 51 6.91 0.97 10.58
N VAL A 52 6.15 1.11 9.48
CA VAL A 52 4.98 0.28 9.20
C VAL A 52 5.47 -1.05 8.60
N THR A 53 5.43 -2.10 9.41
CA THR A 53 5.92 -3.45 9.09
C THR A 53 4.93 -4.50 9.61
N TYR A 54 5.31 -5.78 9.53
CA TYR A 54 4.62 -6.92 10.12
C TYR A 54 4.18 -6.64 11.56
N GLY A 55 2.89 -6.86 11.86
CA GLY A 55 2.30 -6.60 13.18
C GLY A 55 2.01 -5.14 13.52
N HIS A 56 2.39 -4.17 12.69
CA HIS A 56 2.08 -2.76 12.93
C HIS A 56 0.57 -2.48 12.74
N PRO A 57 -0.08 -1.71 13.63
CA PRO A 57 -1.54 -1.47 13.56
C PRO A 57 -1.97 -0.76 12.27
N LEU A 58 -1.10 0.08 11.69
CA LEU A 58 -1.37 0.77 10.42
C LEU A 58 -1.21 -0.11 9.17
N LEU A 59 -0.61 -1.30 9.28
CA LEU A 59 -0.33 -2.13 8.10
C LEU A 59 -1.63 -2.50 7.36
N GLU A 60 -2.68 -2.85 8.10
CA GLU A 60 -3.96 -3.19 7.50
C GLU A 60 -4.57 -2.01 6.74
N ALA A 61 -4.48 -0.81 7.31
CA ALA A 61 -4.96 0.42 6.68
C ALA A 61 -4.22 0.71 5.37
N VAL A 62 -2.90 0.49 5.35
CA VAL A 62 -2.09 0.62 4.13
C VAL A 62 -2.54 -0.40 3.07
N LEU A 63 -2.69 -1.67 3.44
CA LEU A 63 -3.11 -2.73 2.50
C LEU A 63 -4.50 -2.46 1.93
N ARG A 64 -5.49 -2.14 2.78
CA ARG A 64 -6.85 -1.80 2.36
C ARG A 64 -6.90 -0.52 1.52
N GLY A 65 -6.19 0.52 1.95
CA GLY A 65 -6.11 1.81 1.26
C GLY A 65 -5.44 1.69 -0.12
N ALA A 66 -4.45 0.81 -0.26
CA ALA A 66 -3.80 0.51 -1.53
C ALA A 66 -4.62 -0.42 -2.44
N GLY A 67 -5.69 -1.05 -1.93
CA GLY A 67 -6.44 -2.08 -2.65
C GLY A 67 -5.67 -3.39 -2.83
N ALA A 68 -4.77 -3.69 -1.90
CA ALA A 68 -4.04 -4.95 -1.88
C ALA A 68 -4.99 -6.11 -1.56
N SER A 69 -4.79 -7.25 -2.24
CA SER A 69 -5.40 -8.51 -1.87
C SER A 69 -4.54 -9.19 -0.81
N PHE A 70 -5.09 -9.43 0.37
CA PHE A 70 -4.39 -10.07 1.49
C PHE A 70 -5.35 -10.93 2.31
N ASP A 71 -4.79 -11.89 3.03
CA ASP A 71 -5.50 -12.70 4.03
C ASP A 71 -5.44 -12.00 5.40
N PRO A 72 -6.58 -11.54 5.96
CA PRO A 72 -6.63 -10.88 7.27
C PRO A 72 -6.07 -11.72 8.41
N ALA A 73 -6.09 -13.05 8.31
CA ALA A 73 -5.59 -13.92 9.37
C ALA A 73 -4.05 -14.03 9.38
N ASN A 74 -3.38 -13.72 8.27
CA ASN A 74 -1.97 -14.08 8.07
C ASN A 74 -1.08 -12.93 7.56
N PHE A 75 -1.63 -11.77 7.21
CA PHE A 75 -0.81 -10.68 6.65
C PHE A 75 0.20 -10.06 7.64
N HIS A 76 -0.01 -10.25 8.96
CA HIS A 76 0.90 -9.77 9.99
C HIS A 76 2.19 -10.58 10.12
N THR A 77 2.25 -11.77 9.54
CA THR A 77 3.40 -12.68 9.71
C THR A 77 4.35 -12.58 8.51
N PRO A 78 5.67 -12.42 8.74
CA PRO A 78 6.65 -12.49 7.68
C PRO A 78 6.70 -13.91 7.07
N PRO A 79 6.88 -14.04 5.75
CA PRO A 79 7.03 -15.34 5.10
C PRO A 79 8.34 -16.02 5.53
N ILE A 80 8.29 -17.34 5.74
CA ILE A 80 9.45 -18.12 6.15
C ILE A 80 10.53 -18.05 5.05
N GLY A 81 11.75 -17.64 5.43
CA GLY A 81 12.89 -17.57 4.51
C GLY A 81 12.89 -16.37 3.55
N GLN A 82 11.91 -15.46 3.64
CA GLN A 82 11.87 -14.23 2.85
C GLN A 82 11.79 -13.00 3.75
N GLN A 83 12.65 -12.02 3.50
CA GLN A 83 12.62 -10.76 4.27
C GLN A 83 11.44 -9.87 3.88
N THR A 84 10.94 -10.01 2.65
CA THR A 84 9.87 -9.17 2.12
C THR A 84 8.67 -10.00 1.70
N ARG A 85 7.48 -9.42 1.84
CA ARG A 85 6.22 -9.98 1.36
C ARG A 85 5.56 -9.03 0.40
N GLU A 86 5.15 -9.53 -0.76
CA GLU A 86 4.45 -8.76 -1.77
C GLU A 86 2.96 -9.10 -1.78
N PHE A 87 2.13 -8.07 -1.87
CA PHE A 87 0.69 -8.18 -2.01
C PHE A 87 0.29 -7.52 -3.32
N GLY A 88 -0.40 -8.27 -4.19
CA GLY A 88 -0.92 -7.72 -5.44
C GLY A 88 -2.08 -6.75 -5.16
N CYS A 89 -2.04 -5.56 -5.76
CA CYS A 89 -3.19 -4.67 -5.78
C CYS A 89 -4.12 -5.15 -6.90
N THR A 90 -5.34 -5.51 -6.54
CA THR A 90 -6.38 -5.69 -7.55
C THR A 90 -6.96 -4.33 -7.87
N ALA A 91 -7.25 -4.09 -9.14
CA ALA A 91 -7.92 -2.86 -9.54
C ALA A 91 -9.31 -2.86 -8.88
N ARG A 92 -9.44 -2.17 -7.74
CA ARG A 92 -10.75 -1.95 -7.09
C ARG A 92 -11.72 -1.22 -8.03
N TYR A 93 -11.18 -0.62 -9.09
CA TYR A 93 -11.89 -0.06 -10.23
C TYR A 93 -11.27 -0.61 -11.52
N PRO A 94 -11.87 -1.62 -12.17
CA PRO A 94 -11.40 -2.09 -13.47
C PRO A 94 -11.66 -1.01 -14.51
N TRP A 95 -10.66 -0.15 -14.75
CA TRP A 95 -10.41 0.68 -15.96
C TRP A 95 -11.57 1.45 -16.63
N ALA A 96 -12.75 1.59 -16.02
CA ALA A 96 -13.95 2.14 -16.66
C ALA A 96 -14.78 3.00 -15.71
N HIS A 97 -14.16 3.96 -14.99
CA HIS A 97 -14.96 4.96 -14.27
C HIS A 97 -14.39 6.37 -14.19
N ASP A 98 -13.34 6.72 -14.93
CA ASP A 98 -12.91 8.12 -14.97
C ASP A 98 -12.46 8.54 -16.37
N ARG A 99 -13.46 8.95 -17.15
CA ARG A 99 -13.46 10.06 -18.11
C ARG A 99 -14.81 10.07 -18.85
N ILE A 100 -15.81 10.68 -18.22
CA ILE A 100 -16.83 11.43 -18.98
C ILE A 100 -16.54 12.90 -18.66
N LEU A 101 -15.92 13.57 -19.62
CA LEU A 101 -15.85 15.03 -19.71
C LEU A 101 -17.24 15.59 -19.98
#